data_AF-A0A4R6YAI5-F1
#
_entry.id   AF-A0A4R6YAI5-F1
#
_cell.length_a   1.000
_cell.length_b   1.000
_cell.length_c   1.000
_cell.angle_alpha   90.00
_cell.angle_beta   90.00
_cell.angle_gamma   90.00
#
_symmetry.space_group_name_H-M   'P 1'
#
loop_
_entity.id
_entity.type
_entity.pdbx_description
1 polymer ?
#
loop_
_entity_poly.entity_id
_entity_poly.type
_entity_poly.pdbx_seq_one_letter_code
_entity_poly.pdbx_strand_id
1 'polypeptide(L)'
;MLVFWQACLNQLKKELTPQQFKAWITPLAPVDYNDNNNDNAVLTISAPSRIKADACARQFGERLQALAQEYWGHPVQITFTVSAKRAVTKTTVATETAVPNKKEVNTHSSEIQDKKASTEKTDEANEKLFKDSNLEAELTFDSLVTGKANQLAKMIAYEVVEQPGRKYNPFFIYGGVGVGKTHLMHAIGNAVLEQNPSKKVRYLFANTYVSEIVKAYQNNKFDEFKQYYQSLDMLLIDDIQFFGDGKKEGTQFAFFELFESLIRDNKQIIITSDRYPKALEGIQERLRSRFESGISIEIEPPELEMRVGILLKKAAHEGIALSEDVAFFIAKLLRANVRELEGALRKVIAYSRFHKQDITVESTKSALKDLLNNNQDQISIESIQKAVADFYKISLVDMHSKKRPKNIAFPRQIAMFLVKELTQKSLPEIGAAFGGRDHTTVLHAVRKITEDRRVDSKLNHEIHLLEQILKG
;
A
#
# COMPACT_ATOMS: atom_id res chain seq x y z
N MET A 1 0.75 -37.54 8.95
CA MET A 1 1.01 -36.08 9.00
C MET A 1 2.09 -35.63 8.00
N LEU A 2 3.34 -36.13 8.06
CA LEU A 2 4.42 -35.69 7.15
C LEU A 2 4.16 -35.99 5.67
N VAL A 3 3.58 -37.16 5.37
CA VAL A 3 3.21 -37.57 4.00
C VAL A 3 2.10 -36.67 3.43
N PHE A 4 1.05 -36.42 4.22
CA PHE A 4 0.01 -35.44 3.89
C PHE A 4 0.60 -34.06 3.61
N TRP A 5 1.47 -33.57 4.50
CA TRP A 5 2.04 -32.23 4.35
C TRP A 5 2.86 -32.11 3.06
N GLN A 6 3.66 -33.12 2.71
CA GLN A 6 4.37 -33.14 1.43
C GLN A 6 3.42 -33.15 0.22
N ALA A 7 2.34 -33.92 0.28
CA ALA A 7 1.32 -33.92 -0.78
C ALA A 7 0.64 -32.54 -0.92
N CYS A 8 0.29 -31.91 0.22
CA CYS A 8 -0.27 -30.57 0.28
C CYS A 8 0.69 -29.51 -0.30
N LEU A 9 1.98 -29.57 0.07
CA LEU A 9 3.01 -28.69 -0.47
C LEU A 9 3.17 -28.85 -1.99
N ASN A 10 3.14 -30.08 -2.50
CA ASN A 10 3.26 -30.35 -3.94
C ASN A 10 2.07 -29.80 -4.73
N GLN A 11 0.87 -29.88 -4.16
CA GLN A 11 -0.33 -29.36 -4.78
C GLN A 11 -0.35 -27.82 -4.79
N LEU A 12 -0.06 -27.20 -3.64
CA LEU A 12 0.01 -25.74 -3.52
C LEU A 12 1.12 -25.12 -4.37
N LYS A 13 2.22 -25.85 -4.63
CA LYS A 13 3.31 -25.40 -5.51
C LYS A 13 2.91 -25.31 -6.99
N LYS A 14 1.87 -26.05 -7.41
CA LYS A 14 1.30 -25.96 -8.76
C LYS A 14 0.30 -24.81 -8.90
N GLU A 15 -0.33 -24.41 -7.78
CA GLU A 15 -1.38 -23.39 -7.75
C GLU A 15 -0.84 -21.99 -7.48
N LEU A 16 0.32 -21.88 -6.84
CA LEU A 16 0.92 -20.61 -6.43
C LEU A 16 2.19 -20.30 -7.22
N THR A 17 2.46 -19.00 -7.42
CA THR A 17 3.75 -18.57 -7.96
C THR A 17 4.90 -18.94 -7.01
N PRO A 18 6.15 -19.13 -7.50
CA PRO A 18 7.28 -19.47 -6.66
C PRO A 18 7.53 -18.48 -5.51
N GLN A 19 7.26 -17.19 -5.72
CA GLN A 19 7.39 -16.15 -4.70
C GLN A 19 6.29 -16.27 -3.63
N GLN A 20 5.02 -16.48 -4.03
CA GLN A 20 3.91 -16.68 -3.08
C GLN A 20 4.11 -17.95 -2.25
N PHE A 21 4.51 -19.06 -2.87
CA PHE A 21 4.75 -20.32 -2.17
C PHE A 21 5.86 -20.19 -1.12
N LYS A 22 6.96 -19.50 -1.47
CA LYS A 22 8.07 -19.24 -0.56
C LYS A 22 7.67 -18.31 0.59
N ALA A 23 6.85 -17.30 0.33
CA ALA A 23 6.44 -16.32 1.34
C ALA A 23 5.40 -16.87 2.32
N TRP A 24 4.39 -17.60 1.83
CA TRP A 24 3.20 -17.97 2.59
C TRP A 24 3.19 -19.40 3.09
N ILE A 25 3.59 -20.36 2.24
CA ILE A 25 3.42 -21.78 2.53
C ILE A 25 4.66 -22.39 3.17
N THR A 26 5.85 -22.04 2.68
CA THR A 26 7.12 -22.57 3.19
C THR A 26 7.36 -22.33 4.69
N PRO A 27 6.94 -21.20 5.28
CA PRO A 27 7.11 -20.94 6.72
C PRO A 27 6.13 -21.68 7.61
N LEU A 28 5.14 -22.39 7.05
CA LEU A 28 4.17 -23.16 7.81
C LEU A 28 4.69 -24.58 8.07
N ALA A 29 4.36 -25.12 9.25
CA ALA A 29 4.69 -26.50 9.59
C ALA A 29 3.51 -27.17 10.29
N PRO A 30 3.15 -28.41 9.93
CA PRO A 30 2.11 -29.15 10.61
C PRO A 30 2.62 -29.53 12.00
N VAL A 31 1.79 -29.30 13.02
CA VAL A 31 2.15 -29.53 14.42
C VAL A 31 1.51 -30.80 14.93
N ASP A 32 0.20 -30.94 14.74
CA ASP A 32 -0.58 -32.04 15.26
C ASP A 32 -1.81 -32.31 14.39
N TYR A 33 -2.29 -33.56 14.42
CA TYR A 33 -3.55 -33.96 13.81
C TYR A 33 -4.27 -34.86 14.80
N ASN A 34 -5.41 -34.38 15.31
CA ASN A 34 -6.21 -35.11 16.28
C ASN A 34 -7.51 -35.58 15.62
N ASP A 35 -7.75 -36.89 15.65
CA ASP A 35 -8.87 -37.56 15.01
C ASP A 35 -9.78 -38.18 16.06
N ASN A 36 -10.63 -37.33 16.67
CA ASN A 36 -11.62 -37.78 17.64
C ASN A 36 -12.86 -38.28 16.89
N ASN A 37 -12.85 -39.55 16.47
CA ASN A 37 -13.98 -40.28 15.88
C ASN A 37 -14.58 -39.63 14.59
N ASN A 38 -13.74 -39.19 13.64
CA ASN A 38 -14.11 -38.70 12.30
C ASN A 38 -15.02 -37.45 12.19
N ASP A 39 -15.77 -37.07 13.23
CA ASP A 39 -16.69 -35.92 13.19
C ASP A 39 -16.04 -34.59 13.65
N ASN A 40 -14.92 -34.64 14.37
CA ASN A 40 -14.21 -33.46 14.88
C ASN A 40 -12.68 -33.59 14.69
N ALA A 41 -12.24 -33.96 13.49
CA ALA A 41 -10.82 -34.00 13.18
C ALA A 41 -10.23 -32.57 13.11
N VAL A 42 -9.15 -32.31 13.86
CA VAL A 42 -8.48 -31.00 13.91
C VAL A 42 -7.02 -31.13 13.49
N LEU A 43 -6.65 -30.39 12.44
CA LEU A 43 -5.26 -30.22 12.00
C LEU A 43 -4.71 -28.90 12.56
N THR A 44 -3.64 -28.98 13.33
CA THR A 44 -2.92 -27.81 13.86
C THR A 44 -1.71 -27.49 13.00
N ILE A 45 -1.64 -26.25 12.49
CA ILE A 45 -0.52 -25.75 11.67
C ILE A 45 0.15 -24.59 12.40
N SER A 46 1.47 -24.65 12.55
CA SER A 46 2.23 -23.54 13.11
C SER A 46 2.66 -22.54 12.05
N ALA A 47 2.59 -21.25 12.41
CA ALA A 47 3.19 -20.15 11.68
C ALA A 47 4.23 -19.44 12.57
N PRO A 48 5.22 -18.73 12.00
CA PRO A 48 6.29 -18.10 12.79
C PRO A 48 5.81 -16.89 13.62
N SER A 49 4.65 -16.31 13.32
CA SER A 49 4.06 -15.19 14.06
C SER A 49 2.53 -15.28 14.07
N ARG A 50 1.87 -14.63 15.05
CA ARG A 50 0.39 -14.59 15.15
C ARG A 50 -0.23 -13.91 13.94
N ILE A 51 0.39 -12.82 13.48
CA ILE A 51 -0.03 -12.09 12.28
C ILE A 51 -0.01 -13.00 11.06
N LYS A 52 1.05 -13.81 10.90
CA LYS A 52 1.16 -14.76 9.79
C LYS A 52 0.18 -15.92 9.92
N ALA A 53 -0.08 -16.40 11.14
CA ALA A 53 -1.14 -17.38 11.40
C ALA A 53 -2.50 -16.83 10.93
N ASP A 54 -2.87 -15.61 11.37
CA ASP A 54 -4.15 -15.00 11.04
C ASP A 54 -4.29 -14.66 9.55
N ALA A 55 -3.18 -14.29 8.89
CA ALA A 55 -3.16 -14.02 7.46
C ALA A 55 -3.25 -15.31 6.63
N CYS A 56 -2.51 -16.36 7.01
CA CYS A 56 -2.60 -17.67 6.35
C CYS A 56 -3.98 -18.32 6.56
N ALA A 57 -4.58 -18.18 7.74
CA ALA A 57 -5.93 -18.65 8.01
C ALA A 57 -6.95 -17.98 7.08
N ARG A 58 -6.88 -16.65 6.93
CA ARG A 58 -7.78 -15.90 6.04
C ARG A 58 -7.58 -16.21 4.57
N GLN A 59 -6.33 -16.36 4.12
CA GLN A 59 -6.04 -16.49 2.69
C GLN A 59 -6.04 -17.93 2.17
N PHE A 60 -5.59 -18.89 2.99
CA PHE A 60 -5.37 -20.28 2.58
C PHE A 60 -6.13 -21.30 3.44
N GLY A 61 -6.84 -20.87 4.48
CA GLY A 61 -7.56 -21.76 5.41
C GLY A 61 -8.54 -22.69 4.69
N GLU A 62 -9.43 -22.14 3.86
CA GLU A 62 -10.39 -22.94 3.09
C GLU A 62 -9.70 -23.92 2.14
N ARG A 63 -8.62 -23.49 1.47
CA ARG A 63 -7.91 -24.35 0.52
C ARG A 63 -7.20 -25.49 1.22
N LEU A 64 -6.53 -25.21 2.34
CA LEU A 64 -5.87 -26.22 3.15
C LEU A 64 -6.90 -27.21 3.73
N GLN A 65 -8.08 -26.71 4.12
CA GLN A 65 -9.17 -27.54 4.64
C GLN A 65 -9.72 -28.47 3.57
N ALA A 66 -9.91 -27.99 2.34
CA ALA A 66 -10.32 -28.81 1.21
C ALA A 66 -9.29 -29.92 0.90
N LEU A 67 -7.99 -29.60 0.91
CA LEU A 67 -6.92 -30.59 0.70
C LEU A 67 -6.84 -31.62 1.83
N ALA A 68 -7.08 -31.21 3.07
CA ALA A 68 -7.18 -32.11 4.21
C ALA A 68 -8.36 -33.09 4.06
N GLN A 69 -9.54 -32.57 3.74
CA GLN A 69 -10.73 -33.38 3.54
C GLN A 69 -10.58 -34.36 2.37
N GLU A 70 -9.96 -33.95 1.26
CA GLU A 70 -9.68 -34.83 0.11
C GLU A 70 -8.73 -35.97 0.48
N TYR A 71 -7.71 -35.69 1.31
CA TYR A 71 -6.71 -36.68 1.70
C TYR A 71 -7.24 -37.70 2.72
N TRP A 72 -8.01 -37.24 3.73
CA TRP A 72 -8.49 -38.09 4.82
C TRP A 72 -9.91 -38.65 4.59
N GLY A 73 -10.67 -38.10 3.64
CA GLY A 73 -11.99 -38.61 3.25
C GLY A 73 -13.13 -38.20 4.19
N HIS A 74 -12.87 -37.32 5.15
CA HIS A 74 -13.86 -36.76 6.08
C HIS A 74 -13.52 -35.29 6.43
N PRO A 75 -14.45 -34.49 6.97
CA PRO A 75 -14.22 -33.09 7.29
C PRO A 75 -13.09 -32.89 8.31
N VAL A 76 -12.20 -31.92 8.06
CA VAL A 76 -11.09 -31.56 8.96
C VAL A 76 -11.10 -30.06 9.22
N GLN A 77 -11.11 -29.66 10.49
CA GLN A 77 -10.96 -28.27 10.92
C GLN A 77 -9.49 -27.89 10.98
N ILE A 78 -9.14 -26.69 10.51
CA ILE A 78 -7.75 -26.20 10.56
C ILE A 78 -7.61 -25.12 11.63
N THR A 79 -6.69 -25.33 12.55
CA THR A 79 -6.31 -24.34 13.56
C THR A 79 -4.88 -23.89 13.34
N PHE A 80 -4.66 -22.58 13.35
CA PHE A 80 -3.31 -22.01 13.25
C PHE A 80 -2.79 -21.63 14.63
N THR A 81 -1.53 -21.96 14.89
CA THR A 81 -0.83 -21.63 16.15
C THR A 81 0.49 -20.91 15.86
N VAL A 82 1.03 -20.20 16.85
CA VAL A 82 2.35 -19.58 16.72
C VAL A 82 3.40 -20.60 17.15
N SER A 83 4.44 -20.76 16.33
CA SER A 83 5.54 -21.66 16.62
C SER A 83 6.29 -21.19 17.89
N ALA A 84 6.06 -21.87 19.02
CA ALA A 84 6.95 -21.76 20.16
C ALA A 84 8.29 -22.38 19.72
N LYS A 85 9.34 -21.56 19.57
CA LYS A 85 10.67 -22.06 19.21
C LYS A 85 11.04 -23.21 20.15
N ARG A 86 11.13 -24.40 19.56
CA ARG A 86 11.75 -25.59 20.11
C ARG A 86 13.21 -25.23 20.42
N ALA A 87 13.50 -24.95 21.68
CA ALA A 87 14.85 -24.80 22.17
C ALA A 87 15.58 -26.13 21.94
N VAL A 88 16.58 -26.10 21.06
CA VAL A 88 17.56 -27.18 20.96
C VAL A 88 18.47 -27.03 22.18
N THR A 89 18.10 -27.69 23.28
CA THR A 89 18.96 -27.82 24.46
C THR A 89 20.03 -28.85 24.15
N LYS A 90 21.28 -28.35 24.08
CA LYS A 90 22.47 -29.16 24.29
C LYS A 90 22.40 -29.75 25.69
N THR A 91 22.67 -31.05 25.73
CA THR A 91 22.96 -31.92 26.86
C THR A 91 23.71 -31.22 27.99
N THR A 92 23.19 -31.27 29.21
CA THR A 92 24.00 -31.46 30.42
C THR A 92 23.19 -32.24 31.46
N VAL A 93 23.89 -33.18 32.06
CA VAL A 93 23.46 -34.25 32.94
C VAL A 93 23.16 -33.70 34.33
N ALA A 94 22.06 -34.11 34.96
CA ALA A 94 22.02 -34.28 36.42
C ALA A 94 20.88 -35.20 36.85
N THR A 95 21.25 -36.08 37.76
CA THR A 95 20.60 -37.21 38.39
C THR A 95 19.43 -36.86 39.30
N GLU A 96 18.52 -37.82 39.44
CA GLU A 96 17.43 -37.90 40.43
C GLU A 96 17.92 -37.74 41.88
N THR A 97 17.13 -37.10 42.74
CA THR A 97 16.49 -37.73 43.93
C THR A 97 15.70 -36.71 44.78
N ALA A 98 14.83 -37.28 45.62
CA ALA A 98 13.62 -36.75 46.24
C ALA A 98 13.76 -35.82 47.47
N VAL A 99 12.63 -35.15 47.75
CA VAL A 99 12.09 -34.45 48.96
C VAL A 99 12.29 -35.24 50.29
N PRO A 100 11.91 -34.77 51.53
CA PRO A 100 11.37 -33.46 51.99
C PRO A 100 11.88 -32.95 53.39
N ASN A 101 11.41 -31.76 53.84
CA ASN A 101 10.51 -31.54 55.02
C ASN A 101 10.74 -30.24 55.85
N LYS A 102 9.65 -29.46 56.00
CA LYS A 102 9.04 -28.86 57.23
C LYS A 102 9.74 -27.80 58.14
N LYS A 103 9.12 -26.60 58.22
CA LYS A 103 8.33 -25.98 59.34
C LYS A 103 8.37 -24.44 59.28
N GLU A 104 7.24 -23.77 59.01
CA GLU A 104 6.39 -22.95 59.94
C GLU A 104 7.10 -21.68 60.48
N VAL A 105 6.55 -20.46 60.40
CA VAL A 105 5.39 -19.95 61.16
C VAL A 105 4.74 -18.69 60.51
N ASN A 106 3.40 -18.70 60.50
CA ASN A 106 2.34 -17.66 60.50
C ASN A 106 2.67 -16.15 60.47
N THR A 107 1.90 -15.37 59.69
CA THR A 107 0.73 -14.61 60.22
C THR A 107 -0.17 -13.96 59.15
N HIS A 108 -1.49 -14.16 59.34
CA HIS A 108 -2.68 -13.41 58.94
C HIS A 108 -3.05 -13.13 57.46
N SER A 109 -4.02 -13.93 57.02
CA SER A 109 -4.98 -13.68 55.93
C SER A 109 -6.39 -13.52 56.50
N SER A 110 -7.09 -12.47 56.06
CA SER A 110 -8.54 -12.25 55.91
C SER A 110 -8.65 -10.79 55.39
N GLU A 111 -9.36 -10.37 54.35
CA GLU A 111 -10.41 -10.93 53.50
C GLU A 111 -10.47 -10.12 52.19
N ILE A 112 -11.30 -10.62 51.28
CA ILE A 112 -11.50 -10.31 49.86
C ILE A 112 -12.23 -8.96 49.67
N GLN A 113 -11.79 -8.11 48.72
CA GLN A 113 -12.61 -7.55 47.60
C GLN A 113 -11.90 -6.43 46.80
N ASP A 114 -12.09 -6.53 45.48
CA ASP A 114 -12.03 -5.52 44.42
C ASP A 114 -10.70 -4.80 44.06
N LYS A 115 -10.05 -5.35 43.03
CA LYS A 115 -9.17 -4.60 42.11
C LYS A 115 -9.74 -4.61 40.69
N LYS A 116 -10.63 -3.66 40.40
CA LYS A 116 -10.77 -3.04 39.08
C LYS A 116 -9.92 -1.76 39.08
N ALA A 117 -8.64 -1.88 38.80
CA ALA A 117 -7.74 -0.74 38.60
C ALA A 117 -6.45 -1.19 37.92
N SER A 118 -6.53 -1.54 36.63
CA SER A 118 -5.31 -1.82 35.83
C SER A 118 -5.44 -1.50 34.34
N THR A 119 -6.51 -0.85 33.89
CA THR A 119 -6.69 -0.48 32.47
C THR A 119 -6.41 0.99 32.15
N GLU A 120 -6.50 1.93 33.11
CA GLU A 120 -6.43 3.37 32.79
C GLU A 120 -5.01 3.94 32.65
N LYS A 121 -3.98 3.32 33.23
CA LYS A 121 -2.59 3.86 33.15
C LYS A 121 -1.88 3.58 31.83
N THR A 122 -2.36 2.62 31.04
CA THR A 122 -1.73 2.21 29.78
C THR A 122 -2.15 3.14 28.63
N ASP A 123 -3.36 3.69 28.70
CA ASP A 123 -3.93 4.52 27.64
C ASP A 123 -3.29 5.91 27.58
N GLU A 124 -3.04 6.56 28.73
CA GLU A 124 -2.36 7.87 28.78
C GLU A 124 -0.89 7.81 28.29
N ALA A 125 -0.18 6.73 28.62
CA ALA A 125 1.21 6.54 28.21
C ALA A 125 1.31 6.29 26.70
N ASN A 126 0.40 5.48 26.15
CA ASN A 126 0.30 5.24 24.72
C ASN A 126 -0.10 6.51 23.96
N GLU A 127 -1.08 7.28 24.46
CA GLU A 127 -1.52 8.53 23.83
C GLU A 127 -0.39 9.58 23.76
N LYS A 128 0.45 9.65 24.80
CA LYS A 128 1.63 10.51 24.81
C LYS A 128 2.70 10.06 23.83
N LEU A 129 2.98 8.76 23.73
CA LEU A 129 3.91 8.18 22.75
C LEU A 129 3.47 8.46 21.31
N PHE A 130 2.17 8.32 21.01
CA PHE A 130 1.63 8.66 19.69
C PHE A 130 1.77 10.15 19.37
N LYS A 131 1.49 11.04 20.35
CA LYS A 131 1.69 12.49 20.19
C LYS A 131 3.15 12.84 19.92
N ASP A 132 4.11 12.22 20.60
CA ASP A 132 5.55 12.46 20.40
C ASP A 132 6.02 11.93 19.02
N SER A 133 5.40 10.85 18.53
CA SER A 133 5.73 10.26 17.22
C SER A 133 5.18 11.04 16.02
N ASN A 134 4.17 11.90 16.21
CA ASN A 134 3.34 12.52 15.17
C ASN A 134 2.62 11.52 14.24
N LEU A 135 2.37 10.30 14.68
CA LEU A 135 1.57 9.34 13.90
C LEU A 135 0.07 9.59 14.08
N GLU A 136 -0.68 9.56 12.98
CA GLU A 136 -2.14 9.46 12.99
C GLU A 136 -2.57 8.03 13.34
N ALA A 137 -3.22 7.85 14.49
CA ALA A 137 -3.60 6.53 15.03
C ALA A 137 -4.62 5.77 14.15
N GLU A 138 -5.46 6.49 13.39
CA GLU A 138 -6.49 5.89 12.52
C GLU A 138 -5.90 5.27 11.24
N LEU A 139 -4.67 5.63 10.87
CA LEU A 139 -4.00 5.15 9.67
C LEU A 139 -3.25 3.84 9.96
N THR A 140 -3.96 2.73 9.96
CA THR A 140 -3.45 1.38 10.25
C THR A 140 -3.52 0.46 9.03
N PHE A 141 -2.90 -0.73 9.11
CA PHE A 141 -3.07 -1.75 8.06
C PHE A 141 -4.51 -2.24 7.94
N ASP A 142 -5.25 -2.19 9.05
CA ASP A 142 -6.65 -2.55 9.11
C ASP A 142 -7.53 -1.50 8.48
N SER A 143 -7.19 -0.20 8.51
CA SER A 143 -7.93 0.82 7.75
C SER A 143 -7.49 0.90 6.28
N LEU A 144 -6.33 0.37 5.91
CA LEU A 144 -5.82 0.34 4.53
C LEU A 144 -6.51 -0.75 3.69
N VAL A 145 -7.32 -0.34 2.71
CA VAL A 145 -7.89 -1.26 1.72
C VAL A 145 -6.80 -1.81 0.82
N THR A 146 -6.82 -3.12 0.59
CA THR A 146 -5.81 -3.82 -0.20
C THR A 146 -6.38 -4.16 -1.58
N GLY A 147 -5.60 -3.89 -2.61
CA GLY A 147 -5.90 -4.24 -3.99
C GLY A 147 -4.60 -4.50 -4.74
N LYS A 148 -4.69 -4.77 -6.04
CA LYS A 148 -3.51 -5.00 -6.91
C LYS A 148 -2.54 -3.82 -6.85
N ALA A 149 -3.08 -2.62 -6.80
CA ALA A 149 -2.32 -1.37 -6.82
C ALA A 149 -1.35 -1.17 -5.64
N ASN A 150 -1.61 -1.78 -4.48
CA ASN A 150 -0.78 -1.63 -3.28
C ASN A 150 -0.36 -2.95 -2.62
N GLN A 151 -0.66 -4.10 -3.25
CA GLN A 151 -0.43 -5.42 -2.68
C GLN A 151 1.06 -5.65 -2.35
N LEU A 152 1.95 -5.34 -3.30
CA LEU A 152 3.39 -5.53 -3.11
C LEU A 152 3.95 -4.61 -2.02
N ALA A 153 3.53 -3.34 -2.02
CA ALA A 153 3.92 -2.36 -1.01
C ALA A 153 3.48 -2.83 0.40
N LYS A 154 2.26 -3.34 0.54
CA LYS A 154 1.75 -3.89 1.81
C LYS A 154 2.54 -5.13 2.27
N MET A 155 2.92 -6.03 1.36
CA MET A 155 3.75 -7.19 1.71
C MET A 155 5.11 -6.79 2.26
N ILE A 156 5.79 -5.85 1.61
CA ILE A 156 7.09 -5.33 2.06
C ILE A 156 6.95 -4.59 3.38
N ALA A 157 5.87 -3.82 3.54
CA ALA A 157 5.54 -3.12 4.77
C ALA A 157 5.41 -4.10 5.96
N TYR A 158 4.76 -5.25 5.79
CA TYR A 158 4.72 -6.27 6.85
C TYR A 158 6.11 -6.81 7.21
N GLU A 159 6.98 -7.06 6.23
CA GLU A 159 8.35 -7.52 6.52
C GLU A 159 9.19 -6.44 7.22
N VAL A 160 8.99 -5.16 6.88
CA VAL A 160 9.60 -4.04 7.59
C VAL A 160 9.14 -3.96 9.04
N VAL A 161 7.85 -4.21 9.32
CA VAL A 161 7.33 -4.26 10.69
C VAL A 161 7.94 -5.43 11.47
N GLU A 162 8.03 -6.62 10.87
CA GLU A 162 8.60 -7.81 11.54
C GLU A 162 10.11 -7.67 11.80
N GLN A 163 10.85 -7.03 10.88
CA GLN A 163 12.31 -6.88 10.99
C GLN A 163 12.77 -5.45 10.62
N PRO A 164 12.47 -4.44 11.45
CA PRO A 164 12.83 -3.06 11.17
C PRO A 164 14.35 -2.89 11.06
N GLY A 165 14.78 -2.12 10.07
CA GLY A 165 16.18 -1.74 9.85
C GLY A 165 17.04 -2.81 9.17
N ARG A 166 16.43 -3.93 8.73
CA ARG A 166 17.13 -5.07 8.11
C ARG A 166 17.09 -5.01 6.58
N LYS A 167 16.36 -5.94 5.95
CA LYS A 167 16.40 -6.27 4.52
C LYS A 167 15.98 -5.12 3.60
N TYR A 168 15.05 -4.28 4.06
CA TYR A 168 14.40 -3.24 3.27
C TYR A 168 14.66 -1.86 3.89
N ASN A 169 15.92 -1.42 3.84
CA ASN A 169 16.36 -0.17 4.46
C ASN A 169 17.32 0.61 3.55
N PRO A 170 16.95 1.82 3.08
CA PRO A 170 15.65 2.46 3.29
C PRO A 170 14.51 1.75 2.55
N PHE A 171 13.28 1.92 3.04
CA PHE A 171 12.08 1.56 2.29
C PHE A 171 11.50 2.83 1.63
N PHE A 172 11.63 2.90 0.31
CA PHE A 172 11.20 4.05 -0.48
C PHE A 172 9.86 3.74 -1.17
N ILE A 173 8.82 4.53 -0.85
CA ILE A 173 7.45 4.37 -1.36
C ILE A 173 7.15 5.53 -2.29
N TYR A 174 6.91 5.27 -3.57
CA TYR A 174 6.60 6.33 -4.53
C TYR A 174 5.30 6.09 -5.28
N GLY A 175 4.78 7.11 -5.95
CA GLY A 175 3.54 7.04 -6.72
C GLY A 175 2.82 8.38 -6.75
N GLY A 176 1.75 8.47 -7.52
CA GLY A 176 0.99 9.71 -7.70
C GLY A 176 0.38 10.29 -6.41
N VAL A 177 -0.25 11.45 -6.53
CA VAL A 177 -0.97 12.08 -5.40
C VAL A 177 -2.16 11.23 -4.99
N GLY A 178 -2.38 11.05 -3.68
CA GLY A 178 -3.58 10.38 -3.17
C GLY A 178 -3.68 8.90 -3.47
N VAL A 179 -2.57 8.18 -3.68
CA VAL A 179 -2.56 6.71 -3.88
C VAL A 179 -2.44 5.91 -2.58
N GLY A 180 -2.21 6.56 -1.43
CA GLY A 180 -2.12 5.91 -0.12
C GLY A 180 -0.71 5.77 0.46
N LYS A 181 0.29 6.50 -0.08
CA LYS A 181 1.68 6.50 0.43
C LYS A 181 1.77 6.85 1.92
N THR A 182 1.19 7.98 2.32
CA THR A 182 1.14 8.44 3.72
C THR A 182 0.42 7.41 4.60
N HIS A 183 -0.73 6.89 4.17
CA HIS A 183 -1.45 5.85 4.92
C HIS A 183 -0.55 4.64 5.17
N LEU A 184 0.11 4.09 4.15
CA LEU A 184 0.99 2.94 4.32
C LEU A 184 2.17 3.25 5.27
N MET A 185 2.78 4.43 5.15
CA MET A 185 3.86 4.87 6.05
C MET A 185 3.40 4.94 7.51
N HIS A 186 2.24 5.55 7.78
CA HIS A 186 1.67 5.59 9.12
C HIS A 186 1.30 4.21 9.64
N ALA A 187 0.73 3.35 8.79
CA ALA A 187 0.36 1.99 9.16
C ALA A 187 1.58 1.17 9.63
N ILE A 188 2.74 1.36 9.00
CA ILE A 188 4.00 0.74 9.44
C ILE A 188 4.42 1.28 10.80
N GLY A 189 4.45 2.60 10.98
CA GLY A 189 4.83 3.23 12.25
C GLY A 189 3.93 2.79 13.41
N ASN A 190 2.61 2.82 13.19
CA ASN A 190 1.61 2.39 14.17
C ASN A 190 1.79 0.91 14.54
N ALA A 191 1.97 0.02 13.55
CA ALA A 191 2.17 -1.40 13.83
C ALA A 191 3.47 -1.69 14.59
N VAL A 192 4.53 -0.91 14.36
CA VAL A 192 5.78 -1.03 15.10
C VAL A 192 5.63 -0.60 16.56
N LEU A 193 4.92 0.50 16.82
CA LEU A 193 4.61 0.94 18.18
C LEU A 193 3.66 -0.02 18.89
N GLU A 194 2.70 -0.60 18.19
CA GLU A 194 1.79 -1.62 18.74
C GLU A 194 2.56 -2.87 19.18
N GLN A 195 3.53 -3.33 18.38
CA GLN A 195 4.37 -4.49 18.74
C GLN A 195 5.38 -4.17 19.84
N ASN A 196 5.91 -2.95 19.86
CA ASN A 196 6.87 -2.52 20.85
C ASN A 196 6.72 -1.02 21.18
N PRO A 197 5.94 -0.68 22.22
CA PRO A 197 5.73 0.70 22.64
C PRO A 197 6.98 1.46 23.08
N SER A 198 8.08 0.76 23.38
CA SER A 198 9.34 1.40 23.79
C SER A 198 10.15 1.95 22.61
N LYS A 199 9.73 1.69 21.36
CA LYS A 199 10.44 2.13 20.16
C LYS A 199 10.27 3.63 19.94
N LYS A 200 11.36 4.29 19.55
CA LYS A 200 11.33 5.71 19.19
C LYS A 200 11.03 5.87 17.70
N VAL A 201 9.78 6.12 17.36
CA VAL A 201 9.31 6.34 15.98
C VAL A 201 9.02 7.82 15.79
N ARG A 202 9.43 8.38 14.64
CA ARG A 202 9.18 9.78 14.31
C ARG A 202 8.68 9.93 12.88
N TYR A 203 7.50 10.49 12.72
CA TYR A 203 6.91 10.93 11.46
C TYR A 203 7.02 12.44 11.28
N LEU A 204 7.37 12.87 10.07
CA LEU A 204 7.34 14.26 9.63
C LEU A 204 7.43 14.40 8.11
N PHE A 205 6.92 15.52 7.61
CA PHE A 205 7.21 15.96 6.24
C PHE A 205 8.66 16.42 6.08
N ALA A 206 9.23 16.26 4.90
CA ALA A 206 10.59 16.68 4.59
C ALA A 206 10.84 18.19 4.84
N ASN A 207 9.86 19.05 4.56
CA ASN A 207 9.93 20.48 4.83
C ASN A 207 9.95 20.82 6.34
N THR A 208 9.35 19.97 7.16
CA THR A 208 9.32 20.10 8.62
C THR A 208 10.70 19.79 9.17
N TYR A 209 11.34 18.73 8.68
CA TYR A 209 12.73 18.41 9.03
C TYR A 209 13.67 19.59 8.72
N VAL A 210 13.54 20.17 7.52
CA VAL A 210 14.31 21.37 7.10
C VAL A 210 14.06 22.55 8.05
N SER A 211 12.82 22.74 8.47
CA SER A 211 12.48 23.84 9.38
C SER A 211 13.06 23.60 10.78
N GLU A 212 13.02 22.37 11.27
CA GLU A 212 13.57 21.99 12.58
C GLU A 212 15.09 22.16 12.64
N ILE A 213 15.82 21.73 11.61
CA ILE A 213 17.28 21.90 11.57
C ILE A 213 17.69 23.38 11.48
N VAL A 214 17.00 24.20 10.68
CA VAL A 214 17.26 25.65 10.61
C VAL A 214 17.05 26.31 11.97
N LYS A 215 15.96 25.96 12.67
CA LYS A 215 15.70 26.43 14.04
C LYS A 215 16.78 25.96 15.03
N ALA A 216 17.25 24.73 14.91
CA ALA A 216 18.31 24.20 15.76
C ALA A 216 19.63 24.97 15.58
N TYR A 217 19.97 25.35 14.33
CA TYR A 217 21.11 26.23 14.06
C TYR A 217 20.92 27.63 14.64
N GLN A 218 19.76 28.25 14.42
CA GLN A 218 19.47 29.61 14.91
C GLN A 218 19.52 29.70 16.44
N ASN A 219 19.11 28.64 17.14
CA ASN A 219 19.06 28.60 18.59
C ASN A 219 20.31 28.00 19.26
N ASN A 220 21.37 27.70 18.49
CA ASN A 220 22.57 27.00 18.98
C ASN A 220 22.29 25.64 19.67
N LYS A 221 21.27 24.91 19.19
CA LYS A 221 20.83 23.60 19.71
C LYS A 221 21.04 22.47 18.71
N PHE A 222 22.02 22.61 17.82
CA PHE A 222 22.28 21.63 16.76
C PHE A 222 22.69 20.26 17.31
N ASP A 223 23.46 20.22 18.39
CA ASP A 223 23.88 18.95 19.02
C ASP A 223 22.69 18.19 19.64
N GLU A 224 21.79 18.89 20.34
CA GLU A 224 20.54 18.32 20.87
C GLU A 224 19.68 17.74 19.74
N PHE A 225 19.53 18.50 18.65
CA PHE A 225 18.81 18.06 17.44
C PHE A 225 19.42 16.76 16.88
N LYS A 226 20.75 16.71 16.72
CA LYS A 226 21.45 15.54 16.19
C LYS A 226 21.27 14.32 17.09
N GLN A 227 21.46 14.49 18.41
CA GLN A 227 21.30 13.42 19.39
C GLN A 227 19.88 12.86 19.39
N TYR A 228 18.86 13.74 19.32
CA TYR A 228 17.47 13.33 19.25
C TYR A 228 17.20 12.45 18.02
N TYR A 229 17.54 12.93 16.83
CA TYR A 229 17.29 12.21 15.58
C TYR A 229 18.11 10.91 15.45
N GLN A 230 19.35 10.88 15.95
CA GLN A 230 20.16 9.67 16.00
C GLN A 230 19.63 8.64 17.01
N SER A 231 18.86 9.06 18.01
CA SER A 231 18.27 8.16 18.99
C SER A 231 17.06 7.37 18.47
N LEU A 232 16.53 7.73 17.30
CA LEU A 232 15.34 7.11 16.73
C LEU A 232 15.58 5.64 16.36
N ASP A 233 14.56 4.82 16.55
CA ASP A 233 14.51 3.46 16.01
C ASP A 233 13.95 3.41 14.60
N MET A 234 13.09 4.37 14.26
CA MET A 234 12.47 4.51 12.95
C MET A 234 12.23 5.98 12.60
N LEU A 235 12.66 6.36 11.40
CA LEU A 235 12.44 7.69 10.82
C LEU A 235 11.53 7.55 9.58
N LEU A 236 10.41 8.26 9.60
CA LEU A 236 9.40 8.28 8.54
C LEU A 236 9.37 9.69 7.93
N ILE A 237 9.90 9.84 6.71
CA ILE A 237 9.94 11.13 6.00
C ILE A 237 8.93 11.13 4.86
N ASP A 238 7.88 11.94 4.99
CA ASP A 238 6.85 12.11 3.97
C ASP A 238 7.23 13.21 2.97
N ASP A 239 6.81 13.02 1.72
CA ASP A 239 6.96 13.97 0.60
C ASP A 239 8.40 14.51 0.41
N ILE A 240 9.37 13.60 0.23
CA ILE A 240 10.80 13.94 0.05
C ILE A 240 11.07 14.85 -1.15
N GLN A 241 10.16 14.93 -2.14
CA GLN A 241 10.30 15.81 -3.29
C GLN A 241 10.47 17.29 -2.91
N PHE A 242 9.88 17.73 -1.79
CA PHE A 242 10.02 19.11 -1.30
C PHE A 242 11.35 19.36 -0.55
N PHE A 243 12.19 18.34 -0.39
CA PHE A 243 13.48 18.46 0.28
C PHE A 243 14.51 19.23 -0.57
N GLY A 244 14.40 19.13 -1.91
CA GLY A 244 15.26 19.80 -2.88
C GLY A 244 14.95 21.29 -3.07
N ASP A 245 13.83 21.78 -2.53
CA ASP A 245 13.37 23.15 -2.77
C ASP A 245 14.26 24.18 -2.03
N GLY A 246 14.98 24.98 -2.82
CA GLY A 246 15.85 26.06 -2.35
C GLY A 246 17.33 25.66 -2.17
N LYS A 247 18.24 26.64 -2.09
CA LYS A 247 19.68 26.45 -1.87
C LYS A 247 19.99 25.97 -0.44
N LYS A 248 19.62 24.73 -0.12
CA LYS A 248 19.70 24.12 1.21
C LYS A 248 20.79 23.05 1.31
N GLU A 249 21.94 23.26 0.67
CA GLU A 249 23.03 22.27 0.60
C GLU A 249 23.50 21.81 2.00
N GLY A 250 23.58 22.73 2.96
CA GLY A 250 23.93 22.40 4.35
C GLY A 250 22.90 21.49 5.03
N THR A 251 21.61 21.73 4.81
CA THR A 251 20.54 20.88 5.32
C THR A 251 20.55 19.49 4.69
N GLN A 252 20.78 19.41 3.37
CA GLN A 252 20.92 18.12 2.70
C GLN A 252 22.14 17.34 3.19
N PHE A 253 23.25 18.02 3.45
CA PHE A 253 24.43 17.42 4.05
C PHE A 253 24.15 16.85 5.45
N ALA A 254 23.50 17.63 6.33
CA ALA A 254 23.17 17.15 7.66
C ALA A 254 22.18 15.97 7.65
N PHE A 255 21.20 15.98 6.75
CA PHE A 255 20.31 14.84 6.54
C PHE A 255 21.06 13.61 6.03
N PHE A 256 22.02 13.78 5.12
CA PHE A 256 22.87 12.69 4.64
C PHE A 256 23.68 12.06 5.79
N GLU A 257 24.26 12.87 6.69
CA GLU A 257 24.96 12.35 7.87
C GLU A 257 24.03 11.60 8.83
N LEU A 258 22.82 12.13 9.05
CA LEU A 258 21.80 11.45 9.86
C LEU A 258 21.41 10.11 9.23
N PHE A 259 21.12 10.11 7.93
CA PHE A 259 20.76 8.92 7.16
C PHE A 259 21.84 7.83 7.33
N GLU A 260 23.11 8.18 7.15
CA GLU A 260 24.22 7.23 7.32
C GLU A 260 24.33 6.68 8.73
N SER A 261 24.14 7.54 9.73
CA SER A 261 24.15 7.11 11.12
C SER A 261 23.05 6.09 11.40
N LEU A 262 21.82 6.38 10.95
CA LEU A 262 20.67 5.50 11.14
C LEU A 262 20.84 4.16 10.41
N ILE A 263 21.33 4.17 9.16
CA ILE A 263 21.60 2.92 8.40
C ILE A 263 22.65 2.08 9.12
N ARG A 264 23.78 2.67 9.51
CA ARG A 264 24.87 1.96 10.22
C ARG A 264 24.37 1.31 11.51
N ASP A 265 23.49 1.99 12.22
CA ASP A 265 22.97 1.53 13.51
C ASP A 265 21.73 0.62 13.36
N ASN A 266 21.43 0.18 12.12
CA ASN A 266 20.28 -0.65 11.74
C ASN A 266 18.93 -0.06 12.19
N LYS A 267 18.79 1.27 12.13
CA LYS A 267 17.53 1.97 12.36
C LYS A 267 16.74 2.04 11.05
N GLN A 268 15.42 1.87 11.12
CA GLN A 268 14.61 1.84 9.91
C GLN A 268 14.40 3.26 9.37
N ILE A 269 14.56 3.42 8.06
CA ILE A 269 14.20 4.64 7.35
C ILE A 269 13.10 4.30 6.33
N ILE A 270 12.00 5.05 6.36
CA ILE A 270 10.95 4.97 5.35
C ILE A 270 10.78 6.37 4.75
N ILE A 271 10.72 6.43 3.43
CA ILE A 271 10.63 7.69 2.69
C ILE A 271 9.49 7.56 1.69
N THR A 272 8.66 8.60 1.56
CA THR A 272 7.69 8.69 0.47
C THR A 272 8.07 9.75 -0.55
N SER A 273 7.57 9.59 -1.77
CA SER A 273 7.76 10.55 -2.86
C SER A 273 6.63 10.54 -3.88
N ASP A 274 6.40 11.64 -4.58
CA ASP A 274 5.54 11.67 -5.78
C ASP A 274 6.20 11.02 -7.02
N ARG A 275 7.53 10.85 -6.99
CA ARG A 275 8.34 10.36 -8.10
C ARG A 275 9.47 9.44 -7.64
N TYR A 276 9.98 8.65 -8.57
CA TYR A 276 11.11 7.75 -8.33
C TYR A 276 12.41 8.51 -7.96
N PRO A 277 13.33 7.96 -7.13
CA PRO A 277 14.50 8.70 -6.63
C PRO A 277 15.34 9.44 -7.68
N LYS A 278 15.57 8.82 -8.86
CA LYS A 278 16.34 9.45 -9.94
C LYS A 278 15.71 10.73 -10.48
N ALA A 279 14.38 10.85 -10.40
CA ALA A 279 13.62 12.00 -10.90
C ALA A 279 13.48 13.13 -9.86
N LEU A 280 14.09 13.00 -8.68
CA LEU A 280 14.07 14.04 -7.63
C LEU A 280 15.04 15.18 -7.97
N GLU A 281 14.52 16.21 -8.62
CA GLU A 281 15.27 17.44 -8.89
C GLU A 281 15.62 18.18 -7.60
N GLY A 282 16.74 18.91 -7.60
CA GLY A 282 17.22 19.66 -6.43
C GLY A 282 17.81 18.82 -5.30
N ILE A 283 17.70 17.49 -5.33
CA ILE A 283 18.34 16.58 -4.35
C ILE A 283 19.72 16.12 -4.84
N GLN A 284 20.73 16.24 -3.98
CA GLN A 284 22.10 15.82 -4.28
C GLN A 284 22.17 14.35 -4.72
N GLU A 285 23.03 14.07 -5.72
CA GLU A 285 23.19 12.73 -6.32
C GLU A 285 23.48 11.64 -5.28
N ARG A 286 24.32 11.94 -4.29
CA ARG A 286 24.65 11.02 -3.20
C ARG A 286 23.42 10.62 -2.36
N LEU A 287 22.45 11.51 -2.17
CA LEU A 287 21.21 11.17 -1.45
C LEU A 287 20.29 10.32 -2.34
N ARG A 288 20.16 10.68 -3.63
CA ARG A 288 19.37 9.88 -4.59
C ARG A 288 19.89 8.45 -4.69
N SER A 289 21.21 8.27 -4.77
CA SER A 289 21.85 6.93 -4.76
C SER A 289 21.53 6.14 -3.49
N ARG A 290 21.41 6.80 -2.34
CA ARG A 290 21.07 6.15 -1.06
C ARG A 290 19.59 5.80 -0.95
N PHE A 291 18.72 6.60 -1.52
CA PHE A 291 17.30 6.25 -1.62
C PHE A 291 17.10 4.98 -2.47
N GLU A 292 17.93 4.79 -3.51
CA GLU A 292 17.92 3.58 -4.34
C GLU A 292 18.60 2.36 -3.70
N SER A 293 19.43 2.52 -2.68
CA SER A 293 20.25 1.41 -2.15
C SER A 293 19.46 0.36 -1.35
N GLY A 294 18.23 0.69 -0.96
CA GLY A 294 17.32 -0.21 -0.26
C GLY A 294 16.32 -0.86 -1.22
N ILE A 295 15.02 -0.64 -0.97
CA ILE A 295 13.95 -1.07 -1.86
C ILE A 295 13.05 0.11 -2.23
N SER A 296 12.74 0.25 -3.52
CA SER A 296 11.81 1.25 -4.04
C SER A 296 10.58 0.56 -4.60
N ILE A 297 9.39 0.95 -4.15
CA ILE A 297 8.12 0.38 -4.58
C ILE A 297 7.15 1.48 -4.97
N GLU A 298 6.50 1.27 -6.12
CA GLU A 298 5.40 2.09 -6.57
C GLU A 298 4.08 1.67 -5.91
N ILE A 299 3.29 2.65 -5.50
CA ILE A 299 1.86 2.48 -5.26
C ILE A 299 1.13 3.06 -6.45
N GLU A 300 0.40 2.19 -7.16
CA GLU A 300 -0.38 2.57 -8.33
C GLU A 300 -1.74 3.17 -7.92
N PRO A 301 -2.43 3.86 -8.83
CA PRO A 301 -3.83 4.25 -8.62
C PRO A 301 -4.73 3.01 -8.40
N PRO A 302 -5.69 3.06 -7.46
CA PRO A 302 -6.54 1.92 -7.13
C PRO A 302 -7.46 1.51 -8.28
N GLU A 303 -7.60 0.21 -8.50
CA GLU A 303 -8.60 -0.38 -9.41
C GLU A 303 -10.04 -0.18 -8.90
N LEU A 304 -11.04 -0.47 -9.73
CA LEU A 304 -12.46 -0.20 -9.42
C LEU A 304 -12.91 -0.86 -8.12
N GLU A 305 -12.56 -2.13 -7.95
CA GLU A 305 -12.89 -2.95 -6.78
C GLU A 305 -12.28 -2.34 -5.50
N MET A 306 -11.03 -1.90 -5.58
CA MET A 306 -10.34 -1.23 -4.47
C MET A 306 -10.98 0.13 -4.17
N ARG A 307 -11.37 0.92 -5.18
CA ARG A 307 -12.09 2.20 -4.98
C ARG A 307 -13.43 2.02 -4.28
N VAL A 308 -14.20 0.99 -4.65
CA VAL A 308 -15.45 0.63 -3.97
C VAL A 308 -15.18 0.26 -2.51
N GLY A 309 -14.19 -0.60 -2.26
CA GLY A 309 -13.79 -0.99 -0.91
C GLY A 309 -13.35 0.20 -0.05
N ILE A 310 -12.63 1.17 -0.64
CA ILE A 310 -12.23 2.40 0.04
C ILE A 310 -13.44 3.23 0.45
N LEU A 311 -14.39 3.45 -0.46
CA LEU A 311 -15.60 4.23 -0.18
C LEU A 311 -16.44 3.59 0.93
N LEU A 312 -16.69 2.28 0.85
CA LEU A 312 -17.44 1.55 1.87
C LEU A 312 -16.77 1.65 3.25
N LYS A 313 -15.45 1.48 3.30
CA LYS A 313 -14.70 1.52 4.55
C LYS A 313 -14.65 2.91 5.17
N LYS A 314 -14.47 3.95 4.34
CA LYS A 314 -14.50 5.35 4.78
C LYS A 314 -15.90 5.76 5.25
N ALA A 315 -16.95 5.32 4.55
CA ALA A 315 -18.33 5.57 4.97
C ALA A 315 -18.63 4.90 6.33
N ALA A 316 -18.22 3.64 6.50
CA ALA A 316 -18.36 2.94 7.77
C ALA A 316 -17.64 3.65 8.93
N HIS A 317 -16.43 4.17 8.68
CA HIS A 317 -15.68 4.97 9.66
C HIS A 317 -16.40 6.26 10.05
N GLU A 318 -17.12 6.90 9.12
CA GLU A 318 -17.97 8.07 9.39
C GLU A 318 -19.36 7.71 9.95
N GLY A 319 -19.63 6.43 10.24
CA GLY A 319 -20.92 5.96 10.75
C GLY A 319 -22.04 6.00 9.71
N ILE A 320 -21.70 5.97 8.42
CA ILE A 320 -22.65 6.04 7.31
C ILE A 320 -22.80 4.66 6.66
N ALA A 321 -24.04 4.20 6.57
CA ALA A 321 -24.38 3.03 5.77
C ALA A 321 -24.44 3.43 4.28
N LEU A 322 -23.39 3.09 3.54
CA LEU A 322 -23.31 3.31 2.09
C LEU A 322 -23.57 1.99 1.37
N SER A 323 -24.53 1.95 0.44
CA SER A 323 -24.77 0.76 -0.37
C SER A 323 -23.66 0.54 -1.39
N GLU A 324 -23.43 -0.72 -1.77
CA GLU A 324 -22.44 -1.07 -2.79
C GLU A 324 -22.75 -0.41 -4.14
N ASP A 325 -24.01 -0.28 -4.52
CA ASP A 325 -24.43 0.38 -5.76
C ASP A 325 -24.02 1.85 -5.80
N VAL A 326 -24.16 2.56 -4.68
CA VAL A 326 -23.73 3.97 -4.57
C VAL A 326 -22.21 4.07 -4.59
N ALA A 327 -21.52 3.20 -3.83
CA ALA A 327 -20.06 3.15 -3.83
C ALA A 327 -19.51 2.86 -5.24
N PHE A 328 -20.11 1.91 -5.96
CA PHE A 328 -19.79 1.56 -7.34
C PHE A 328 -20.05 2.73 -8.29
N PHE A 329 -21.17 3.43 -8.14
CA PHE A 329 -21.47 4.62 -8.94
C PHE A 329 -20.40 5.70 -8.79
N ILE A 330 -20.03 6.06 -7.55
CA ILE A 330 -18.97 7.05 -7.27
C ILE A 330 -17.62 6.58 -7.80
N ALA A 331 -17.25 5.32 -7.54
CA ALA A 331 -15.97 4.74 -7.97
C ALA A 331 -15.83 4.62 -9.50
N LYS A 332 -16.94 4.52 -10.24
CA LYS A 332 -16.94 4.51 -11.71
C LYS A 332 -16.71 5.91 -12.29
N LEU A 333 -17.23 6.94 -11.61
CA LEU A 333 -17.11 8.34 -11.99
C LEU A 333 -15.69 8.87 -11.73
N LEU A 334 -15.11 8.55 -10.58
CA LEU A 334 -13.84 9.12 -10.12
C LEU A 334 -12.72 8.08 -10.22
N ARG A 335 -11.71 8.39 -11.03
CA ARG A 335 -10.65 7.45 -11.41
C ARG A 335 -9.24 7.93 -11.07
N ALA A 336 -9.06 9.19 -10.70
CA ALA A 336 -7.72 9.77 -10.62
C ALA A 336 -6.98 9.37 -9.33
N ASN A 337 -7.57 9.60 -8.15
CA ASN A 337 -6.92 9.30 -6.87
C ASN A 337 -7.92 9.17 -5.70
N VAL A 338 -7.46 8.67 -4.55
CA VAL A 338 -8.29 8.42 -3.37
C VAL A 338 -8.81 9.72 -2.73
N ARG A 339 -8.08 10.84 -2.84
CA ARG A 339 -8.52 12.12 -2.26
C ARG A 339 -9.81 12.62 -2.93
N GLU A 340 -9.95 12.42 -4.24
CA GLU A 340 -11.20 12.73 -4.95
C GLU A 340 -12.35 11.84 -4.52
N LEU A 341 -12.11 10.54 -4.30
CA LEU A 341 -13.13 9.62 -3.80
C LEU A 341 -13.62 10.06 -2.41
N GLU A 342 -12.69 10.38 -1.51
CA GLU A 342 -13.02 10.87 -0.17
C GLU A 342 -13.77 12.21 -0.23
N GLY A 343 -13.34 13.14 -1.10
CA GLY A 343 -14.01 14.41 -1.31
C GLY A 343 -15.44 14.24 -1.82
N ALA A 344 -15.66 13.33 -2.77
CA ALA A 344 -16.98 13.04 -3.28
C ALA A 344 -17.87 12.35 -2.26
N LEU A 345 -17.34 11.39 -1.50
CA LEU A 345 -18.07 10.76 -0.41
C LEU A 345 -18.53 11.80 0.62
N ARG A 346 -17.64 12.68 1.07
CA ARG A 346 -17.99 13.79 1.99
C ARG A 346 -19.05 14.69 1.41
N LYS A 347 -18.99 15.00 0.10
CA LYS A 347 -20.01 15.82 -0.57
C LYS A 347 -21.37 15.12 -0.59
N VAL A 348 -21.41 13.81 -0.86
CA VAL A 348 -22.64 13.00 -0.83
C VAL A 348 -23.24 12.96 0.58
N ILE A 349 -22.41 12.72 1.60
CA ILE A 349 -22.82 12.72 3.01
C ILE A 349 -23.37 14.09 3.41
N ALA A 350 -22.67 15.17 3.07
CA ALA A 350 -23.10 16.53 3.37
C ALA A 350 -24.44 16.86 2.69
N TYR A 351 -24.61 16.48 1.41
CA TYR A 351 -25.85 16.66 0.66
C TYR A 351 -27.02 15.92 1.31
N SER A 352 -26.83 14.64 1.64
CA SER A 352 -27.84 13.81 2.32
C SER A 352 -28.26 14.43 3.66
N ARG A 353 -27.28 14.88 4.47
CA ARG A 353 -27.55 15.55 5.76
C ARG A 353 -28.32 16.86 5.58
N PHE A 354 -27.94 17.69 4.60
CA PHE A 354 -28.58 18.98 4.36
C PHE A 354 -30.02 18.84 3.85
N HIS A 355 -30.25 17.91 2.91
CA HIS A 355 -31.57 17.67 2.34
C HIS A 355 -32.43 16.68 3.14
N LYS A 356 -31.88 16.08 4.20
CA LYS A 356 -32.53 15.04 5.03
C LYS A 356 -33.09 13.89 4.18
N GLN A 357 -32.28 13.42 3.23
CA GLN A 357 -32.63 12.33 2.32
C GLN A 357 -31.62 11.20 2.46
N ASP A 358 -32.07 9.97 2.20
CA ASP A 358 -31.20 8.81 2.17
C ASP A 358 -30.19 8.88 1.02
N ILE A 359 -29.03 8.25 1.24
CA ILE A 359 -27.98 8.14 0.24
C ILE A 359 -28.40 7.06 -0.76
N THR A 360 -28.87 7.49 -1.93
CA THR A 360 -29.27 6.66 -3.06
C THR A 360 -28.46 7.05 -4.29
N VAL A 361 -28.55 6.27 -5.36
CA VAL A 361 -27.84 6.59 -6.62
C VAL A 361 -28.38 7.92 -7.20
N GLU A 362 -29.68 8.18 -7.08
CA GLU A 362 -30.35 9.42 -7.51
C GLU A 362 -29.89 10.64 -6.71
N SER A 363 -29.87 10.56 -5.37
CA SER A 363 -29.41 11.67 -4.53
C SER A 363 -27.90 11.91 -4.71
N THR A 364 -27.12 10.85 -4.94
CA THR A 364 -25.68 10.93 -5.26
C THR A 364 -25.42 11.62 -6.60
N LYS A 365 -26.19 11.31 -7.65
CA LYS A 365 -26.12 12.03 -8.94
C LYS A 365 -26.36 13.52 -8.77
N SER A 366 -27.35 13.87 -7.94
CA SER A 366 -27.66 15.28 -7.65
C SER A 366 -26.53 15.96 -6.86
N ALA A 367 -25.98 15.29 -5.85
CA ALA A 367 -24.86 15.80 -5.04
C ALA A 367 -23.58 16.00 -5.86
N LEU A 368 -23.32 15.14 -6.85
CA LEU A 368 -22.11 15.15 -7.66
C LEU A 368 -22.29 15.81 -9.04
N LYS A 369 -23.40 16.54 -9.27
CA LYS A 369 -23.72 17.15 -10.57
C LYS A 369 -22.59 18.01 -11.14
N ASP A 370 -21.93 18.81 -10.31
CA ASP A 370 -20.83 19.68 -10.75
C ASP A 370 -19.60 18.87 -11.20
N LEU A 371 -19.32 17.74 -10.52
CA LEU A 371 -18.25 16.82 -10.92
C LEU A 371 -18.63 16.04 -12.19
N LEU A 372 -19.93 15.76 -12.38
CA LEU A 372 -20.43 15.14 -13.61
C LEU A 372 -20.30 16.08 -14.81
N ASN A 373 -20.55 17.38 -14.60
CA ASN A 373 -20.41 18.40 -15.64
C ASN A 373 -18.93 18.69 -15.97
N ASN A 374 -18.04 18.76 -14.97
CA ASN A 374 -16.60 18.88 -15.22
C ASN A 374 -16.00 17.62 -15.87
N ASN A 375 -16.59 16.43 -15.62
CA ASN A 375 -16.26 15.21 -16.34
C ASN A 375 -16.87 15.14 -17.75
N GLN A 376 -17.77 16.04 -18.15
CA GLN A 376 -18.19 16.16 -19.55
C GLN A 376 -17.16 16.91 -20.41
N ASP A 377 -16.23 17.64 -19.78
CA ASP A 377 -14.95 18.06 -20.39
C ASP A 377 -13.89 16.94 -20.35
N GLN A 378 -14.32 15.66 -20.26
CA GLN A 378 -13.47 14.51 -20.48
C GLN A 378 -12.76 14.64 -21.83
N ILE A 379 -11.46 14.29 -21.83
CA ILE A 379 -10.62 14.08 -23.00
C ILE A 379 -11.47 13.58 -24.18
N SER A 380 -11.82 14.49 -25.08
CA SER A 380 -12.72 14.22 -26.19
C SER A 380 -11.92 13.70 -27.37
N ILE A 381 -12.60 13.11 -28.36
CA ILE A 381 -11.91 12.69 -29.58
C ILE A 381 -11.28 13.91 -30.27
N GLU A 382 -11.99 15.04 -30.23
CA GLU A 382 -11.57 16.31 -30.80
C GLU A 382 -10.35 16.88 -30.08
N SER A 383 -10.30 16.82 -28.74
CA SER A 383 -9.15 17.32 -27.97
C SER A 383 -7.90 16.47 -28.21
N ILE A 384 -8.03 15.14 -28.30
CA ILE A 384 -6.93 14.24 -28.67
C ILE A 384 -6.45 14.52 -30.09
N GLN A 385 -7.37 14.62 -31.05
CA GLN A 385 -7.03 14.91 -32.44
C GLN A 385 -6.25 16.22 -32.55
N LYS A 386 -6.68 17.26 -31.82
CA LYS A 386 -6.01 18.56 -31.78
C LYS A 386 -4.62 18.48 -31.14
N ALA A 387 -4.51 17.89 -29.94
CA ALA A 387 -3.23 17.78 -29.24
C ALA A 387 -2.17 17.02 -30.07
N VAL A 388 -2.57 15.91 -30.70
CA VAL A 388 -1.66 15.13 -31.55
C VAL A 388 -1.33 15.86 -32.86
N ALA A 389 -2.30 16.56 -33.44
CA ALA A 389 -2.09 17.38 -34.64
C ALA A 389 -1.09 18.52 -34.37
N ASP A 390 -1.24 19.23 -33.26
CA ASP A 390 -0.37 20.33 -32.85
C ASP A 390 1.05 19.80 -32.53
N PHE A 391 1.16 18.68 -31.81
CA PHE A 391 2.44 18.07 -31.45
C PHE A 391 3.26 17.63 -32.68
N TYR A 392 2.62 16.96 -33.64
CA TYR A 392 3.28 16.48 -34.86
C TYR A 392 3.24 17.48 -36.03
N LYS A 393 2.71 18.68 -35.81
CA LYS A 393 2.59 19.76 -36.80
C LYS A 393 1.86 19.32 -38.08
N ILE A 394 0.74 18.62 -37.92
CA ILE A 394 -0.17 18.26 -39.02
C ILE A 394 -1.51 18.97 -38.84
N SER A 395 -2.28 19.10 -39.92
CA SER A 395 -3.61 19.71 -39.83
C SER A 395 -4.66 18.70 -39.33
N LEU A 396 -5.72 19.19 -38.69
CA LEU A 396 -6.89 18.36 -38.37
C LEU A 396 -7.53 17.75 -39.64
N VAL A 397 -7.50 18.46 -40.76
CA VAL A 397 -7.95 17.93 -42.06
C VAL A 397 -7.14 16.69 -42.45
N ASP A 398 -5.82 16.70 -42.21
CA ASP A 398 -4.98 15.54 -42.47
C ASP A 398 -5.34 14.36 -41.55
N MET A 399 -5.80 14.57 -40.31
CA MET A 399 -6.30 13.48 -39.43
C MET A 399 -7.46 12.72 -40.06
N HIS A 400 -8.40 13.42 -40.71
CA HIS A 400 -9.55 12.79 -41.39
C HIS A 400 -9.24 12.34 -42.83
N SER A 401 -8.17 12.82 -43.45
CA SER A 401 -7.86 12.54 -44.86
C SER A 401 -7.56 11.07 -45.14
N LYS A 402 -7.74 10.63 -46.40
CA LYS A 402 -7.33 9.28 -46.86
C LYS A 402 -5.82 9.15 -47.13
N LYS A 403 -5.03 10.22 -46.97
CA LYS A 403 -3.59 10.23 -47.21
C LYS A 403 -2.87 9.24 -46.27
N ARG A 404 -1.92 8.49 -46.82
CA ARG A 404 -1.11 7.48 -46.11
C ARG A 404 0.41 7.73 -46.04
N PRO A 405 0.97 8.94 -46.29
CA PRO A 405 2.39 9.14 -46.08
C PRO A 405 2.71 9.03 -44.58
N LYS A 406 3.93 8.59 -44.24
CA LYS A 406 4.33 8.25 -42.86
C LYS A 406 4.12 9.41 -41.88
N ASN A 407 4.43 10.63 -42.30
CA ASN A 407 4.27 11.86 -41.52
C ASN A 407 2.81 12.21 -41.18
N ILE A 408 1.81 11.60 -41.83
CA ILE A 408 0.38 11.78 -41.51
C ILE A 408 -0.18 10.51 -40.88
N ALA A 409 0.17 9.34 -41.42
CA ALA A 409 -0.35 8.07 -40.94
C ALA A 409 0.11 7.75 -39.51
N PHE A 410 1.35 8.08 -39.15
CA PHE A 410 1.91 7.79 -37.83
C PHE A 410 1.27 8.62 -36.71
N PRO A 411 1.20 9.97 -36.77
CA PRO A 411 0.47 10.76 -35.78
C PRO A 411 -0.99 10.33 -35.63
N ARG A 412 -1.65 9.97 -36.74
CA ARG A 412 -3.03 9.49 -36.71
C ARG A 412 -3.17 8.14 -35.98
N GLN A 413 -2.22 7.22 -36.16
CA GLN A 413 -2.20 5.95 -35.43
C GLN A 413 -2.04 6.19 -33.92
N ILE A 414 -1.20 7.16 -33.53
CA ILE A 414 -1.04 7.58 -32.14
C ILE A 414 -2.34 8.18 -31.60
N ALA A 415 -3.02 9.05 -32.36
CA ALA A 415 -4.31 9.61 -31.94
C ALA A 415 -5.37 8.52 -31.73
N MET A 416 -5.46 7.53 -32.63
CA MET A 416 -6.38 6.38 -32.45
C MET A 416 -6.05 5.55 -31.21
N PHE A 417 -4.75 5.33 -30.95
CA PHE A 417 -4.28 4.67 -29.74
C PHE A 417 -4.68 5.44 -28.49
N LEU A 418 -4.40 6.75 -28.43
CA LEU A 418 -4.76 7.61 -27.31
C LEU A 418 -6.26 7.69 -27.07
N VAL A 419 -7.08 7.77 -28.12
CA VAL A 419 -8.54 7.70 -27.98
C VAL A 419 -8.97 6.37 -27.37
N LYS A 420 -8.33 5.27 -27.78
CA LYS A 420 -8.66 3.94 -27.25
C LYS A 420 -8.27 3.78 -25.78
N GLU A 421 -7.16 4.38 -25.35
CA GLU A 421 -6.65 4.29 -23.98
C GLU A 421 -7.33 5.28 -23.03
N LEU A 422 -7.61 6.49 -23.49
CA LEU A 422 -8.06 7.61 -22.66
C LEU A 422 -9.59 7.80 -22.66
N THR A 423 -10.32 7.14 -23.57
CA THR A 423 -11.78 7.27 -23.69
C THR A 423 -12.49 5.91 -23.66
N GLN A 424 -13.82 5.91 -23.50
CA GLN A 424 -14.65 4.70 -23.54
C GLN A 424 -15.21 4.39 -24.94
N LYS A 425 -14.62 4.96 -25.99
CA LYS A 425 -15.12 4.81 -27.37
C LYS A 425 -14.80 3.43 -27.94
N SER A 426 -15.77 2.86 -28.64
CA SER A 426 -15.63 1.60 -29.36
C SER A 426 -14.80 1.77 -30.63
N LEU A 427 -14.18 0.70 -31.13
CA LEU A 427 -13.37 0.75 -32.37
C LEU A 427 -14.15 1.32 -33.59
N PRO A 428 -15.45 1.01 -33.77
CA PRO A 428 -16.26 1.64 -34.82
C PRO A 428 -16.45 3.16 -34.62
N GLU A 429 -16.72 3.61 -33.39
CA GLU A 429 -16.87 5.05 -33.08
C GLU A 429 -15.57 5.81 -33.33
N ILE A 430 -14.44 5.21 -32.96
CA ILE A 430 -13.11 5.77 -33.26
C ILE A 430 -12.93 5.85 -34.79
N GLY A 431 -13.19 4.77 -35.51
CA GLY A 431 -13.09 4.73 -36.97
C GLY A 431 -13.90 5.82 -37.65
N ALA A 432 -15.15 6.03 -37.22
CA ALA A 432 -16.02 7.09 -37.69
C ALA A 432 -15.41 8.49 -37.48
N ALA A 433 -14.90 8.76 -36.27
CA ALA A 433 -14.29 10.04 -35.93
C ALA A 433 -12.97 10.33 -36.65
N PHE A 434 -12.30 9.31 -37.18
CA PHE A 434 -11.12 9.46 -38.03
C PHE A 434 -11.47 9.28 -39.52
N GLY A 435 -12.53 9.95 -40.01
CA GLY A 435 -12.84 10.02 -41.44
C GLY A 435 -13.45 8.74 -42.02
N GLY A 436 -14.27 8.04 -41.23
CA GLY A 436 -15.02 6.85 -41.69
C GLY A 436 -14.14 5.63 -41.95
N ARG A 437 -13.14 5.40 -41.10
CA ARG A 437 -12.24 4.24 -41.19
C ARG A 437 -12.86 2.98 -40.61
N ASP A 438 -12.48 1.85 -41.18
CA ASP A 438 -12.90 0.55 -40.68
C ASP A 438 -12.31 0.26 -39.28
N HIS A 439 -13.10 -0.38 -38.41
CA HIS A 439 -12.70 -0.79 -37.06
C HIS A 439 -11.40 -1.63 -37.04
N THR A 440 -11.14 -2.42 -38.09
CA THR A 440 -9.90 -3.20 -38.25
C THR A 440 -8.66 -2.31 -38.41
N THR A 441 -8.81 -1.14 -39.05
CA THR A 441 -7.74 -0.15 -39.20
C THR A 441 -7.36 0.45 -37.85
N VAL A 442 -8.36 0.75 -37.01
CA VAL A 442 -8.15 1.24 -35.65
C VAL A 442 -7.47 0.17 -34.80
N LEU A 443 -7.95 -1.08 -34.86
CA LEU A 443 -7.35 -2.20 -34.14
C LEU A 443 -5.86 -2.39 -34.50
N HIS A 444 -5.54 -2.35 -35.80
CA HIS A 444 -4.15 -2.43 -36.27
C HIS A 444 -3.30 -1.26 -35.76
N ALA A 445 -3.84 -0.04 -35.77
CA ALA A 445 -3.14 1.14 -35.23
C ALA A 445 -2.83 1.00 -33.73
N VAL A 446 -3.81 0.59 -32.94
CA VAL A 446 -3.67 0.39 -31.49
C VAL A 446 -2.61 -0.67 -31.18
N ARG A 447 -2.67 -1.84 -31.84
CA ARG A 447 -1.70 -2.92 -31.63
C ARG A 447 -0.28 -2.47 -31.96
N LYS A 448 -0.11 -1.84 -33.12
CA LYS A 448 1.19 -1.35 -33.58
C LYS A 448 1.81 -0.36 -32.59
N ILE A 449 1.07 0.66 -32.16
CA ILE A 449 1.60 1.65 -31.21
C ILE A 449 1.90 1.02 -29.84
N THR A 450 1.08 0.04 -29.41
CA THR A 450 1.32 -0.71 -28.17
C THR A 450 2.64 -1.49 -28.21
N GLU A 451 2.96 -2.11 -29.35
CA GLU A 451 4.20 -2.86 -29.56
C GLU A 451 5.40 -1.91 -29.71
N ASP A 452 5.28 -0.90 -30.57
CA ASP A 452 6.35 0.07 -30.85
C ASP A 452 6.78 0.82 -29.57
N ARG A 453 5.82 1.20 -28.69
CA ARG A 453 6.09 1.90 -27.42
C ARG A 453 6.97 1.09 -26.45
N ARG A 454 6.98 -0.25 -26.53
CA ARG A 454 7.79 -1.09 -25.64
C ARG A 454 9.27 -1.09 -26.02
N VAL A 455 9.56 -0.86 -27.30
CA VAL A 455 10.91 -0.99 -27.85
C VAL A 455 11.53 0.38 -28.12
N ASP A 456 10.70 1.37 -28.49
CA ASP A 456 11.14 2.73 -28.78
C ASP A 456 10.91 3.67 -27.57
N SER A 457 12.00 3.93 -26.85
CA SER A 457 12.03 4.85 -25.70
C SER A 457 11.61 6.28 -26.07
N LYS A 458 11.93 6.73 -27.29
CA LYS A 458 11.57 8.07 -27.75
C LYS A 458 10.06 8.16 -27.98
N LEU A 459 9.48 7.17 -28.66
CA LEU A 459 8.02 7.09 -28.84
C LEU A 459 7.28 7.01 -27.49
N ASN A 460 7.80 6.22 -26.55
CA ASN A 460 7.23 6.12 -25.21
C ASN A 460 7.21 7.46 -24.49
N HIS A 461 8.28 8.24 -24.60
CA HIS A 461 8.35 9.58 -24.05
C HIS A 461 7.36 10.55 -24.73
N GLU A 462 7.29 10.54 -26.07
CA GLU A 462 6.35 11.39 -26.84
C GLU A 462 4.88 11.10 -26.47
N ILE A 463 4.51 9.82 -26.34
CA ILE A 463 3.17 9.40 -25.90
C ILE A 463 2.91 9.86 -24.47
N HIS A 464 3.90 9.76 -23.57
CA HIS A 464 3.74 10.20 -22.19
C HIS A 464 3.53 11.72 -22.08
N LEU A 465 4.24 12.52 -22.89
CA LEU A 465 4.01 13.96 -22.97
C LEU A 465 2.60 14.28 -23.46
N LEU A 466 2.12 13.59 -24.49
CA LEU A 466 0.75 13.74 -24.99
C LEU A 466 -0.29 13.34 -23.94
N GLU A 467 -0.06 12.25 -23.21
CA GLU A 467 -0.92 11.85 -22.08
C GLU A 467 -0.95 12.91 -20.98
N GLN A 468 0.17 13.58 -20.69
CA GLN A 468 0.23 14.69 -19.73
C GLN A 468 -0.52 15.93 -20.23
N ILE A 469 -0.36 16.31 -21.50
CA ILE A 469 -1.07 17.45 -22.11
C ILE A 469 -2.59 17.24 -22.10
N LEU A 470 -3.04 15.98 -22.25
CA LEU A 470 -4.46 15.65 -22.28
C LEU A 470 -5.06 15.49 -20.87
N LYS A 471 -4.25 15.17 -19.86
CA LYS A 471 -4.69 14.96 -18.46
C LYS A 471 -4.52 16.19 -17.56
N GLY A 472 -3.65 17.12 -17.95
CA GLY A 472 -3.49 18.43 -17.34
C GLY A 472 -4.48 19.42 -17.93
#